data_AF-A0A7C4EDL2-F1
#
_entry.id   AF-A0A7C4EDL2-F1
#
_cell.length_a   1.000
_cell.length_b   1.000
_cell.length_c   1.000
_cell.angle_alpha   90.00
_cell.angle_beta   90.00
_cell.angle_gamma   90.00
#
_symmetry.space_group_name_H-M   'P 1'
#
loop_
_entity.id
_entity.type
_entity.pdbx_description
1 polymer ?
#
loop_
_entity_poly.entity_id
_entity_poly.type
_entity_poly.pdbx_seq_one_letter_code
_entity_poly.pdbx_strand_id
1 'polypeptide(L)'
;MVVLVAVSTLACAVALVPHAALRLRILHLQRRCLNYAAPPDHVVLETDPARQEALLAADASYRRLGGDAAPVIHAAPLWLDFYRLLSPPGRWPAATLFLGRLQAPGGPAHLVCLELRPPRPNQPAAIEAHVFQPGTLLQRPRLVVSPLYTVANGLTGPQVLRAYAGRPDPSDPSHFSISYEMPDGRRYIDGWLRPDHSILLEPRTTPP
;
A
#
# COMPACT_ATOMS: atom_id res chain seq x y z
N MET A 1 5.70 41.60 33.72
CA MET A 1 6.43 40.35 33.43
C MET A 1 5.52 39.14 33.23
N VAL A 2 4.53 38.90 34.09
CA VAL A 2 3.60 37.75 34.01
C VAL A 2 2.78 37.71 32.70
N VAL A 3 2.28 38.85 32.22
CA VAL A 3 1.48 38.94 30.97
C VAL A 3 2.29 38.57 29.73
N LEU A 4 3.58 38.95 29.68
CA LEU A 4 4.45 38.68 28.54
C LEU A 4 4.83 37.20 28.44
N VAL A 5 5.00 36.53 29.59
CA VAL A 5 5.21 35.09 29.67
C VAL A 5 3.96 34.33 29.25
N ALA A 6 2.77 34.76 29.69
CA ALA A 6 1.49 34.13 29.32
C ALA A 6 1.15 34.27 27.83
N VAL A 7 1.43 35.42 27.21
CA VAL A 7 1.24 35.60 25.76
C VAL A 7 2.23 34.76 24.95
N SER A 8 3.47 34.64 25.43
CA SER A 8 4.51 33.82 24.78
C SER A 8 4.20 32.32 24.88
N THR A 9 3.72 31.83 26.02
CA THR A 9 3.31 30.43 26.19
C THR A 9 2.05 30.09 25.38
N LEU A 10 1.06 31.01 25.33
CA LEU A 10 -0.13 30.84 24.51
C LEU A 10 0.21 30.82 23.02
N ALA A 11 1.08 31.72 22.54
CA ALA A 11 1.55 31.73 21.15
C ALA A 11 2.34 30.47 20.78
N CYS A 12 3.20 29.99 21.69
CA CYS A 12 3.97 28.77 21.50
C CYS A 12 3.05 27.53 21.47
N ALA A 13 2.02 27.48 22.34
CA ALA A 13 1.01 26.42 22.33
C ALA A 13 0.19 26.42 21.03
N VAL A 14 -0.27 27.59 20.56
CA VAL A 14 -1.02 27.72 19.31
C VAL A 14 -0.19 27.28 18.10
N ALA A 15 1.13 27.53 18.11
CA ALA A 15 2.02 27.12 17.03
C ALA A 15 2.40 25.61 17.09
N LEU A 16 2.66 25.06 18.28
CA LEU A 16 3.17 23.69 18.44
C LEU A 16 2.07 22.63 18.44
N VAL A 17 0.88 22.95 18.95
CA VAL A 17 -0.24 21.99 19.07
C VAL A 17 -0.67 21.42 17.71
N PRO A 18 -0.84 22.21 16.63
CA PRO A 18 -1.21 21.67 15.33
C PRO A 18 -0.17 20.70 14.76
N HIS A 19 1.13 21.01 14.94
CA HIS A 19 2.22 20.14 14.47
C HIS A 19 2.30 18.84 15.27
N ALA A 20 2.13 18.91 16.59
CA ALA A 20 2.08 17.73 17.45
C ALA A 20 0.85 16.86 17.13
N ALA A 21 -0.33 17.47 16.96
CA ALA A 21 -1.56 16.76 16.61
C ALA A 21 -1.47 16.06 15.25
N LEU A 22 -0.96 16.76 14.23
CA LEU A 22 -0.70 16.17 12.91
C LEU A 22 0.27 14.99 13.03
N ARG A 23 1.34 15.14 13.82
CA ARG A 23 2.33 14.08 14.02
C ARG A 23 1.72 12.85 14.68
N LEU A 24 0.95 13.03 15.75
CA LEU A 24 0.25 11.92 16.40
C LEU A 24 -0.71 11.22 15.43
N ARG A 25 -1.42 11.97 14.58
CA ARG A 25 -2.31 11.40 13.56
C ARG A 25 -1.56 10.58 12.52
N ILE A 26 -0.41 11.07 12.03
CA ILE A 26 0.47 10.33 11.11
C ILE A 26 0.96 9.03 11.76
N LEU A 27 1.45 9.08 13.01
CA LEU A 27 1.94 7.90 13.72
C LEU A 27 0.82 6.90 14.02
N HIS A 28 -0.38 7.38 14.34
CA HIS A 28 -1.56 6.53 14.52
C HIS A 28 -1.92 5.80 13.23
N LEU A 29 -2.01 6.50 12.10
CA LEU A 29 -2.30 5.89 10.80
C LEU A 29 -1.18 4.94 10.36
N GLN A 30 0.09 5.29 10.57
CA GLN A 30 1.23 4.40 10.33
C GLN A 30 1.08 3.10 11.12
N ARG A 31 0.74 3.18 12.42
CA ARG A 31 0.55 2.00 13.26
C ARG A 31 -0.62 1.13 12.75
N ARG A 32 -1.69 1.75 12.25
CA ARG A 32 -2.80 1.01 11.62
C ARG A 32 -2.38 0.34 10.32
N CYS A 33 -1.58 1.00 9.47
CA CYS A 33 -1.05 0.42 8.24
C CYS A 33 -0.08 -0.75 8.55
N LEU A 34 0.80 -0.60 9.54
CA LEU A 34 1.73 -1.65 9.96
C LEU A 34 1.03 -2.93 10.44
N ASN A 35 -0.17 -2.80 11.01
CA ASN A 35 -0.96 -3.93 11.50
C ASN A 35 -2.17 -4.20 10.59
N TYR A 36 -2.16 -3.70 9.36
CA TYR A 36 -3.23 -3.95 8.41
C TYR A 36 -3.15 -5.42 7.97
N ALA A 37 -4.30 -6.08 7.99
CA ALA A 37 -4.50 -7.38 7.38
C ALA A 37 -5.76 -7.27 6.55
N ALA A 38 -5.64 -7.45 5.24
CA ALA A 38 -6.82 -7.55 4.39
C ALA A 38 -7.60 -8.84 4.75
N PRO A 39 -8.93 -8.85 4.58
CA PRO A 39 -9.70 -10.08 4.66
C PRO A 39 -9.12 -11.18 3.75
N PRO A 40 -9.27 -12.46 4.10
CA PRO A 40 -8.94 -13.55 3.20
C PRO A 40 -9.64 -13.38 1.85
N ASP A 41 -8.88 -13.54 0.76
CA ASP A 41 -9.37 -13.46 -0.62
C ASP A 41 -10.02 -12.12 -0.98
N HIS A 42 -9.61 -11.04 -0.29
CA HIS A 42 -10.02 -9.68 -0.60
C HIS A 42 -9.54 -9.28 -1.99
N VAL A 43 -10.47 -9.06 -2.92
CA VAL A 43 -10.16 -8.68 -4.30
C VAL A 43 -9.70 -7.22 -4.33
N VAL A 44 -8.56 -6.94 -4.95
CA VAL A 44 -8.01 -5.57 -5.07
C VAL A 44 -7.95 -5.06 -6.50
N LEU A 45 -8.07 -5.96 -7.48
CA LEU A 45 -8.22 -5.65 -8.89
C LEU A 45 -9.20 -6.64 -9.51
N GLU A 46 -10.12 -6.16 -10.35
CA GLU A 46 -10.96 -6.97 -11.24
C GLU A 46 -11.03 -6.32 -12.62
N THR A 47 -10.66 -7.05 -13.65
CA THR A 47 -10.75 -6.60 -15.05
C THR A 47 -11.92 -7.23 -15.81
N ASP A 48 -12.56 -8.30 -15.30
CA ASP A 48 -13.74 -8.91 -15.92
C ASP A 48 -14.99 -8.03 -15.72
N PRO A 49 -15.56 -7.43 -16.79
CA PRO A 49 -16.74 -6.58 -16.66
C PRO A 49 -17.93 -7.28 -15.98
N ALA A 50 -18.08 -8.59 -16.16
CA ALA A 50 -19.17 -9.35 -15.56
C ALA A 50 -19.07 -9.43 -14.02
N ARG A 51 -17.85 -9.35 -13.46
CA ARG A 51 -17.59 -9.44 -12.03
C ARG A 51 -17.39 -8.08 -11.35
N GLN A 52 -17.06 -7.05 -12.13
CA GLN A 52 -16.84 -5.68 -11.64
C GLN A 52 -18.07 -5.07 -10.95
N GLU A 53 -19.26 -5.25 -11.54
CA GLU A 53 -20.49 -4.65 -11.01
C GLU A 53 -20.81 -5.15 -9.59
N ALA A 54 -20.56 -6.43 -9.33
CA ALA A 54 -20.75 -7.01 -8.00
C ALA A 54 -19.83 -6.35 -6.95
N LEU A 55 -18.57 -6.05 -7.29
CA LEU A 55 -17.63 -5.39 -6.37
C LEU A 55 -18.02 -3.94 -6.11
N LEU A 56 -18.39 -3.19 -7.15
CA LEU A 56 -18.82 -1.80 -7.04
C LEU A 56 -20.11 -1.65 -6.21
N ALA A 57 -21.03 -2.60 -6.34
CA ALA A 57 -22.25 -2.62 -5.54
C ALA A 57 -21.99 -3.06 -4.07
N ALA A 58 -20.98 -3.89 -3.84
CA ALA A 58 -20.70 -4.46 -2.52
C ALA A 58 -20.02 -3.45 -1.56
N ASP A 59 -19.09 -2.64 -2.05
CA ASP A 59 -18.33 -1.72 -1.20
C ASP A 59 -17.90 -0.45 -1.96
N ALA A 60 -18.25 0.72 -1.41
CA ALA A 60 -17.96 2.03 -2.00
C ALA A 60 -16.47 2.39 -2.06
N SER A 61 -15.60 1.60 -1.43
CA SER A 61 -14.14 1.73 -1.57
C SER A 61 -13.62 1.21 -2.92
N TYR A 62 -14.39 0.35 -3.61
CA TYR A 62 -14.12 -0.04 -4.99
C TYR A 62 -14.40 1.12 -5.94
N ARG A 63 -13.54 1.28 -6.95
CA ARG A 63 -13.70 2.30 -7.98
C ARG A 63 -13.08 1.88 -9.30
N ARG A 64 -13.60 2.41 -10.41
CA ARG A 64 -12.95 2.29 -11.72
C ARG A 64 -11.73 3.20 -11.78
N LEU A 65 -10.61 2.68 -12.30
CA LEU A 65 -9.41 3.47 -12.55
C LEU A 65 -9.50 4.17 -13.91
N GLY A 66 -10.39 5.14 -14.06
CA GLY A 66 -10.67 5.83 -15.32
C GLY A 66 -12.16 5.78 -15.70
N GLY A 67 -12.45 5.70 -17.01
CA GLY A 67 -13.81 5.56 -17.55
C GLY A 67 -14.37 4.14 -17.46
N ASP A 68 -15.52 3.89 -18.10
CA ASP A 68 -16.33 2.68 -17.88
C ASP A 68 -15.65 1.34 -18.23
N ALA A 69 -14.71 1.34 -19.17
CA ALA A 69 -13.92 0.16 -19.55
C ALA A 69 -12.68 -0.07 -18.68
N ALA A 70 -12.45 0.75 -17.65
CA ALA A 70 -11.31 0.62 -16.77
C ALA A 70 -11.51 -0.51 -15.74
N PRO A 71 -10.42 -1.14 -15.28
CA PRO A 71 -10.49 -2.08 -14.17
C PRO A 71 -11.11 -1.45 -12.92
N VAL A 72 -11.82 -2.27 -12.15
CA VAL A 72 -12.21 -1.95 -10.78
C VAL A 72 -11.06 -2.27 -9.86
N ILE A 73 -10.70 -1.31 -9.02
CA ILE A 73 -9.65 -1.45 -8.02
C ILE A 73 -10.20 -1.19 -6.61
N HIS A 74 -9.55 -1.78 -5.62
CA HIS A 74 -9.65 -1.36 -4.24
C HIS A 74 -8.31 -0.79 -3.78
N ALA A 75 -8.33 0.49 -3.41
CA ALA A 75 -7.22 1.15 -2.74
C ALA A 75 -7.52 1.18 -1.24
N ALA A 76 -6.62 0.64 -0.41
CA ALA A 76 -6.83 0.59 1.03
C ALA A 76 -7.00 2.02 1.59
N PRO A 77 -8.16 2.38 2.17
CA PRO A 77 -8.40 3.75 2.65
C PRO A 77 -7.38 4.21 3.68
N LEU A 78 -6.91 3.30 4.53
CA LEU A 78 -5.87 3.57 5.54
C LEU A 78 -4.55 4.02 4.92
N TRP A 79 -4.17 3.41 3.80
CA TRP A 79 -2.97 3.78 3.06
C TRP A 79 -3.12 5.18 2.44
N LEU A 80 -4.26 5.47 1.82
CA LEU A 80 -4.55 6.78 1.22
C LEU A 80 -4.54 7.89 2.28
N ASP A 81 -5.18 7.67 3.43
CA ASP A 81 -5.19 8.62 4.54
C ASP A 81 -3.80 8.84 5.15
N PHE A 82 -3.03 7.76 5.33
CA PHE A 82 -1.65 7.86 5.81
C PHE A 82 -0.79 8.71 4.86
N TYR A 83 -0.81 8.37 3.57
CA TYR A 83 0.03 9.06 2.59
C TYR A 83 -0.39 10.52 2.39
N ARG A 84 -1.68 10.82 2.38
CA ARG A 84 -2.19 12.21 2.28
C ARG A 84 -1.66 13.12 3.38
N LEU A 85 -1.55 12.62 4.61
CA LEU A 85 -0.99 13.40 5.71
C LEU A 85 0.54 13.44 5.68
N LEU A 86 1.19 12.37 5.20
CA LEU A 86 2.64 12.32 5.12
C LEU A 86 3.20 13.19 4.00
N SER A 87 2.54 13.20 2.83
CA SER A 87 2.94 13.90 1.61
C SER A 87 1.69 14.45 0.90
N PRO A 88 1.21 15.64 1.30
CA PRO A 88 0.11 16.33 0.61
C PRO A 88 0.46 16.62 -0.86
N PRO A 89 -0.51 16.60 -1.80
CA PRO A 89 -1.95 16.41 -1.58
C PRO A 89 -2.38 14.94 -1.38
N GLY A 90 -1.44 13.99 -1.43
CA GLY A 90 -1.70 12.54 -1.37
C GLY A 90 -1.28 11.83 -2.66
N ARG A 91 -1.73 10.58 -2.83
CA ARG A 91 -1.53 9.79 -4.07
C ARG A 91 -2.83 9.61 -4.81
N TRP A 92 -2.70 9.45 -6.12
CA TRP A 92 -3.75 8.86 -6.93
C TRP A 92 -3.97 7.41 -6.50
N PRO A 93 -5.22 6.98 -6.26
CA PRO A 93 -5.51 5.61 -5.84
C PRO A 93 -5.04 4.57 -6.88
N ALA A 94 -4.41 3.50 -6.40
CA ALA A 94 -4.06 2.31 -7.16
C ALA A 94 -4.49 1.05 -6.38
N ALA A 95 -4.51 -0.12 -7.03
CA ALA A 95 -4.90 -1.36 -6.38
C ALA A 95 -3.86 -1.74 -5.31
N THR A 96 -4.25 -1.76 -4.04
CA THR A 96 -3.32 -2.07 -2.94
C THR A 96 -3.10 -3.58 -2.84
N LEU A 97 -2.08 -4.10 -3.52
CA LEU A 97 -1.72 -5.52 -3.49
C LEU A 97 -1.26 -5.97 -2.12
N PHE A 98 -0.52 -5.15 -1.38
CA PHE A 98 -0.07 -5.49 -0.03
C PHE A 98 0.05 -4.20 0.78
N LEU A 99 -0.30 -4.27 2.05
CA LEU A 99 -0.07 -3.20 3.02
C LEU A 99 0.22 -3.86 4.36
N GLY A 100 1.38 -3.61 4.94
CA GLY A 100 1.70 -4.24 6.21
C GLY A 100 3.10 -3.99 6.72
N ARG A 101 3.40 -4.64 7.84
CA ARG A 101 4.75 -4.72 8.40
C ARG A 101 5.53 -5.82 7.68
N LEU A 102 6.75 -5.50 7.26
CA LEU A 102 7.78 -6.48 6.91
C LEU A 102 9.07 -6.18 7.67
N GLN A 103 9.90 -7.19 7.90
CA GLN A 103 11.18 -7.05 8.59
C GLN A 103 12.23 -7.92 7.90
N ALA A 104 13.24 -7.30 7.29
CA ALA A 104 14.38 -8.02 6.74
C ALA A 104 15.16 -8.76 7.85
N PRO A 105 15.86 -9.85 7.54
CA PRO A 105 16.66 -10.58 8.51
C PRO A 105 17.62 -9.66 9.28
N GLY A 106 17.48 -9.61 10.61
CA GLY A 106 18.30 -8.76 11.49
C GLY A 106 18.04 -7.25 11.39
N GLY A 107 17.16 -6.79 10.50
CA GLY A 107 16.85 -5.38 10.27
C GLY A 107 15.66 -4.87 11.10
N PRO A 108 15.36 -3.56 11.07
CA PRO A 108 14.17 -3.01 11.69
C PRO A 108 12.91 -3.33 10.88
N ALA A 109 11.75 -3.26 11.56
CA ALA A 109 10.46 -3.37 10.90
C ALA A 109 10.19 -2.15 10.00
N HIS A 110 9.62 -2.39 8.83
CA HIS A 110 9.23 -1.38 7.84
C HIS A 110 7.72 -1.43 7.57
N LEU A 111 7.14 -0.27 7.27
CA LEU A 111 5.82 -0.22 6.64
C LEU A 111 6.02 -0.38 5.13
N VAL A 112 5.43 -1.41 4.56
CA VAL A 112 5.52 -1.71 3.13
C VAL A 112 4.13 -1.65 2.51
N CYS A 113 4.02 -0.95 1.39
CA CYS A 113 2.83 -0.94 0.54
C CYS A 113 3.25 -1.35 -0.88
N LEU A 114 2.52 -2.28 -1.50
CA LEU A 114 2.65 -2.59 -2.92
C LEU A 114 1.37 -2.17 -3.63
N GLU A 115 1.50 -1.33 -4.64
CA GLU A 115 0.40 -0.87 -5.47
C GLU A 115 0.53 -1.44 -6.88
N LEU A 116 -0.51 -2.07 -7.40
CA LEU A 116 -0.58 -2.48 -8.79
C LEU A 116 -1.16 -1.35 -9.63
N ARG A 117 -0.36 -0.89 -10.58
CA ARG A 117 -0.83 -0.07 -11.69
C ARG A 117 -1.32 -1.02 -12.78
N PRO A 118 -2.63 -1.02 -13.09
CA PRO A 118 -3.18 -1.91 -14.10
C PRO A 118 -2.59 -1.60 -15.49
N PRO A 119 -2.62 -2.56 -16.42
CA PRO A 119 -2.13 -2.33 -17.77
C PRO A 119 -2.94 -1.22 -18.46
N ARG A 120 -2.28 -0.46 -19.33
CA ARG A 120 -2.90 0.57 -20.19
C ARG A 120 -2.56 0.26 -21.65
N PRO A 121 -3.22 0.87 -22.64
CA PRO A 121 -2.78 0.78 -24.02
C PRO A 121 -1.28 1.09 -24.13
N ASN A 122 -0.49 0.13 -24.64
CA ASN A 122 0.97 0.21 -24.81
C ASN A 122 1.81 0.32 -23.52
N GLN A 123 1.25 0.05 -22.34
CA GLN A 123 2.01 0.00 -21.08
C GLN A 123 1.64 -1.26 -20.28
N PRO A 124 2.61 -2.12 -19.93
CA PRO A 124 2.35 -3.30 -19.13
C PRO A 124 1.90 -2.90 -17.72
N ALA A 125 1.27 -3.86 -17.01
CA ALA A 125 1.03 -3.70 -15.59
C ALA A 125 2.38 -3.55 -14.86
N ALA A 126 2.38 -2.72 -13.81
CA ALA A 126 3.57 -2.48 -13.01
C ALA A 126 3.22 -2.49 -11.53
N ILE A 127 4.11 -3.05 -10.71
CA ILE A 127 3.98 -3.03 -9.26
C ILE A 127 4.90 -1.93 -8.75
N GLU A 128 4.36 -0.95 -8.05
CA GLU A 128 5.13 0.05 -7.33
C GLU A 128 5.20 -0.35 -5.86
N ALA A 129 6.41 -0.53 -5.34
CA ALA A 129 6.60 -0.78 -3.92
C ALA A 129 6.96 0.52 -3.21
N HIS A 130 6.44 0.71 -2.01
CA HIS A 130 6.82 1.81 -1.12
C HIS A 130 7.27 1.24 0.21
N VAL A 131 8.53 1.49 0.56
CA VAL A 131 9.13 1.00 1.80
C VAL A 131 9.42 2.19 2.70
N PHE A 132 8.73 2.27 3.84
CA PHE A 132 8.93 3.32 4.82
C PHE A 132 9.63 2.79 6.06
N GLN A 133 10.64 3.54 6.48
CA GLN A 133 11.12 3.48 7.84
C GLN A 133 10.07 4.13 8.76
N PRO A 134 9.57 3.43 9.78
CA PRO A 134 8.56 3.97 10.71
C PRO A 134 9.06 5.22 11.43
N GLY A 135 8.19 6.22 11.53
CA GLY A 135 8.45 7.42 12.34
C GLY A 135 8.30 7.16 13.84
N THR A 136 8.85 8.08 14.62
CA THR A 136 8.69 8.21 16.07
C THR A 136 8.05 9.56 16.43
N LEU A 137 7.88 9.85 17.72
CA LEU A 137 7.47 11.19 18.17
C LEU A 137 8.43 12.29 17.69
N LEU A 138 9.71 11.96 17.52
CA LEU A 138 10.76 12.90 17.13
C LEU A 138 11.04 12.86 15.62
N GLN A 139 11.06 11.68 14.99
CA GLN A 139 11.38 11.50 13.57
C GLN A 139 10.16 11.17 12.69
N ARG A 140 9.98 11.89 11.57
CA ARG A 140 8.88 11.63 10.62
C ARG A 140 9.06 10.23 10.02
N PRO A 141 7.99 9.53 9.60
CA PRO A 141 8.13 8.38 8.73
C PRO A 141 8.90 8.78 7.47
N ARG A 142 9.81 7.92 6.99
CA ARG A 142 10.67 8.23 5.85
C ARG A 142 10.52 7.17 4.77
N LEU A 143 10.17 7.58 3.55
CA LEU A 143 10.23 6.72 2.38
C LEU A 143 11.71 6.42 2.07
N VAL A 144 12.09 5.14 2.10
CA VAL A 144 13.47 4.70 1.88
C VAL A 144 13.68 4.29 0.43
N VAL A 145 12.75 3.51 -0.12
CA VAL A 145 12.78 3.06 -1.52
C VAL A 145 11.38 3.11 -2.11
N SER A 146 11.28 3.45 -3.40
CA SER A 146 10.03 3.46 -4.16
C SER A 146 10.21 2.90 -5.58
N PRO A 147 10.65 1.65 -5.76
CA PRO A 147 10.95 1.10 -7.07
C PRO A 147 9.66 0.74 -7.83
N LEU A 148 9.74 0.84 -9.15
CA LEU A 148 8.70 0.38 -10.07
C LEU A 148 9.17 -0.91 -10.74
N TYR A 149 8.48 -2.00 -10.47
CA TYR A 149 8.73 -3.29 -11.09
C TYR A 149 7.82 -3.44 -12.31
N THR A 150 8.42 -3.41 -13.49
CA THR A 150 7.74 -3.87 -14.70
C THR A 150 7.58 -5.37 -14.58
N VAL A 151 6.34 -5.86 -14.68
CA VAL A 151 6.11 -7.29 -14.50
C VAL A 151 6.44 -7.99 -15.81
N ALA A 152 7.72 -8.28 -16.02
CA ALA A 152 8.24 -8.63 -17.33
C ALA A 152 7.62 -9.89 -17.96
N ASN A 153 7.09 -10.86 -17.19
CA ASN A 153 6.63 -12.15 -17.75
C ASN A 153 5.46 -12.82 -16.99
N GLY A 154 4.49 -12.07 -16.45
CA GLY A 154 3.37 -12.72 -15.73
C GLY A 154 2.14 -11.87 -15.42
N LEU A 155 2.28 -10.55 -15.38
CA LEU A 155 1.15 -9.60 -15.39
C LEU A 155 1.15 -8.76 -16.69
N THR A 156 2.01 -9.12 -17.65
CA THR A 156 2.12 -8.58 -19.01
C THR A 156 1.05 -9.18 -19.90
N GLY A 157 -0.17 -8.69 -19.74
CA GLY A 157 -1.25 -8.90 -20.68
C GLY A 157 -2.46 -8.10 -20.25
N PRO A 158 -3.40 -7.80 -21.17
CA PRO A 158 -4.70 -7.23 -20.82
C PRO A 158 -5.57 -8.17 -19.95
N GLN A 159 -4.99 -9.22 -19.37
CA GLN A 159 -5.65 -10.43 -18.88
C GLN A 159 -5.36 -10.75 -17.40
N VAL A 160 -4.75 -9.85 -16.62
CA VAL A 160 -4.80 -10.02 -15.16
C VAL A 160 -6.24 -9.84 -14.74
N LEU A 161 -6.94 -10.95 -14.60
CA LEU A 161 -8.38 -10.93 -14.42
C LEU A 161 -8.71 -10.43 -13.03
N ARG A 162 -7.99 -10.97 -12.04
CA ARG A 162 -8.26 -10.74 -10.65
C ARG A 162 -7.00 -10.74 -9.84
N ALA A 163 -6.78 -9.73 -9.01
CA ALA A 163 -5.71 -9.77 -8.01
C ALA A 163 -6.31 -9.72 -6.62
N TYR A 164 -5.69 -10.44 -5.69
CA TYR A 164 -6.09 -10.50 -4.29
C TYR A 164 -5.07 -9.78 -3.41
N ALA A 165 -5.53 -9.24 -2.30
CA ALA A 165 -4.65 -8.68 -1.29
C ALA A 165 -3.70 -9.77 -0.76
N GLY A 166 -2.42 -9.44 -0.73
CA GLY A 166 -1.34 -10.28 -0.28
C GLY A 166 -1.34 -10.45 1.24
N ARG A 167 -0.64 -11.49 1.68
CA ARG A 167 -0.59 -11.92 3.07
C ARG A 167 0.86 -12.03 3.52
N PRO A 168 1.23 -11.46 4.69
CA PRO A 168 2.54 -11.70 5.27
C PRO A 168 2.67 -13.17 5.68
N ASP A 169 3.87 -13.72 5.60
CA ASP A 169 4.16 -15.04 6.10
C ASP A 169 4.38 -14.99 7.63
N PRO A 170 3.61 -15.75 8.43
CA PRO A 170 3.78 -15.77 9.88
C PRO A 170 5.10 -16.41 10.34
N SER A 171 5.75 -17.21 9.50
CA SER A 171 7.01 -17.90 9.78
C SER A 171 8.26 -17.16 9.28
N ASP A 172 8.10 -16.29 8.28
CA ASP A 172 9.16 -15.41 7.78
C ASP A 172 8.66 -13.94 7.73
N PRO A 173 9.08 -13.08 8.68
CA PRO A 173 8.61 -11.70 8.76
C PRO A 173 9.12 -10.82 7.60
N SER A 174 10.04 -11.31 6.78
CA SER A 174 10.50 -10.63 5.58
C SER A 174 9.62 -10.94 4.36
N HIS A 175 8.87 -12.03 4.42
CA HIS A 175 8.14 -12.60 3.29
C HIS A 175 6.66 -12.25 3.29
N PHE A 176 6.10 -12.17 2.08
CA PHE A 176 4.68 -12.12 1.83
C PHE A 176 4.36 -12.84 0.52
N SER A 177 3.10 -13.23 0.35
CA SER A 177 2.59 -13.82 -0.88
C SER A 177 1.40 -13.03 -1.40
N ILE A 178 1.29 -12.92 -2.73
CA ILE A 178 0.15 -12.34 -3.45
C ILE A 178 -0.36 -13.42 -4.39
N SER A 179 -1.68 -13.55 -4.49
CA SER A 179 -2.31 -14.44 -5.48
C SER A 179 -3.09 -13.63 -6.51
N TYR A 180 -3.14 -14.14 -7.73
CA TYR A 180 -3.88 -13.53 -8.83
C TYR A 180 -4.39 -14.60 -9.80
N GLU A 181 -5.45 -14.28 -10.53
CA GLU A 181 -6.06 -15.14 -11.54
C GLU A 181 -5.80 -14.57 -12.94
N MET A 182 -5.43 -15.48 -13.83
CA MET A 182 -5.37 -15.29 -15.27
C MET A 182 -6.35 -16.28 -15.94
N PRO A 183 -6.68 -16.10 -17.22
CA PRO A 183 -7.57 -17.01 -17.93
C PRO A 183 -7.10 -18.48 -17.91
N ASP A 184 -5.80 -18.72 -17.79
CA ASP A 184 -5.20 -20.06 -17.76
C ASP A 184 -5.02 -20.63 -16.34
N GLY A 185 -5.35 -19.88 -15.30
CA GLY A 185 -5.36 -20.37 -13.92
C GLY A 185 -4.89 -19.36 -12.87
N ARG A 186 -4.88 -19.82 -11.61
CA ARG A 186 -4.38 -19.06 -10.47
C ARG A 186 -2.86 -19.13 -10.40
N ARG A 187 -2.24 -18.00 -10.10
CA ARG A 187 -0.79 -17.83 -9.99
C ARG A 187 -0.46 -17.05 -8.71
N TYR A 188 0.81 -17.05 -8.34
CA TYR A 188 1.27 -16.40 -7.13
C TYR A 188 2.56 -15.59 -7.38
N ILE A 189 2.77 -14.60 -6.54
CA ILE A 189 4.02 -13.85 -6.43
C ILE A 189 4.45 -13.97 -4.98
N ASP A 190 5.65 -14.44 -4.75
CA ASP A 190 6.32 -14.28 -3.47
C ASP A 190 7.14 -13.01 -3.46
N GLY A 191 7.17 -12.35 -2.31
CA GLY A 191 7.96 -11.16 -2.13
C GLY A 191 8.74 -11.17 -0.83
N TRP A 192 9.96 -10.63 -0.86
CA TRP A 192 10.82 -10.52 0.32
C TRP A 192 11.37 -9.11 0.47
N LEU A 193 11.30 -8.57 1.69
CA LEU A 193 12.06 -7.39 2.07
C LEU A 193 13.53 -7.79 2.32
N ARG A 194 14.43 -7.27 1.50
CA ARG A 194 15.88 -7.50 1.62
C ARG A 194 16.54 -6.50 2.58
N PRO A 195 17.73 -6.82 3.14
CA PRO A 195 18.44 -5.94 4.07
C PRO A 195 18.80 -4.56 3.52
N ASP A 196 18.86 -4.40 2.19
CA ASP A 196 19.09 -3.12 1.49
C ASP A 196 17.79 -2.32 1.26
N HIS A 197 16.67 -2.77 1.84
CA HIS A 197 15.31 -2.25 1.68
C HIS A 197 14.67 -2.49 0.30
N SER A 198 15.34 -3.22 -0.59
CA SER A 198 14.71 -3.65 -1.84
C SER A 198 13.64 -4.70 -1.57
N ILE A 199 12.61 -4.73 -2.42
CA ILE A 199 11.67 -5.85 -2.48
C ILE A 199 12.11 -6.77 -3.61
N LEU A 200 12.40 -8.03 -3.30
CA LEU A 200 12.48 -9.05 -4.33
C LEU A 200 11.07 -9.57 -4.60
N LEU A 201 10.69 -9.76 -5.87
CA LEU A 201 9.45 -10.38 -6.28
C LEU A 201 9.75 -11.56 -7.20
N GLU A 202 9.25 -12.74 -6.85
CA GLU A 202 9.43 -13.96 -7.65
C GLU A 202 8.07 -14.58 -8.00
N PRO A 203 7.74 -14.73 -9.30
CA PRO A 203 6.54 -15.43 -9.73
C PRO A 203 6.63 -16.93 -9.44
N ARG A 204 5.48 -17.54 -9.16
CA ARG A 204 5.34 -19.00 -9.07
C ARG A 204 3.94 -19.47 -9.47
N THR A 205 3.83 -20.77 -9.73
CA THR A 205 2.58 -21.42 -10.18
C THR A 205 1.91 -22.25 -9.08
N THR A 206 2.58 -22.52 -7.96
CA THR A 206 2.05 -23.31 -6.85
C THR A 206 1.72 -22.44 -5.63
N PRO A 207 0.73 -22.82 -4.79
CA PRO A 207 0.37 -22.10 -3.57
C PRO A 207 1.49 -22.05 -2.51
N PRO A 208 1.50 -21.02 -1.60
CA PRO A 208 2.38 -20.91 -0.44
C PRO A 208 2.27 -22.10 0.49
#